data_AF-A0A068YIL2-F1
#
_entry.id   AF-A0A068YIL2-F1
#
_cell.length_a   1.000
_cell.length_b   1.000
_cell.length_c   1.000
_cell.angle_alpha   90.00
_cell.angle_beta   90.00
_cell.angle_gamma   90.00
#
_symmetry.space_group_name_H-M   'P 1'
#
loop_
_entity.id
_entity.type
_entity.pdbx_description
1 polymer ?
#
loop_
_entity_poly.entity_id
_entity_poly.type
_entity_poly.pdbx_seq_one_letter_code
_entity_poly.pdbx_strand_id
1 'polypeptide(L)'
;MLACNRISMNRSLSHLVEYRHGHSNGLQRFPIYVSQDCNDENVLTLLRSYGDQINILNQPDHSESSFQNINQNLKGYYRISRNYKWSLGQMFDERKYNLTIIVEDDLDVAPDFLDYFNSLAPLLIEDKSLFCISAWNDNGIPMLIDKSRIDLLYRSDFFPGLGWMLTRQLWDEELREKWPAAYWDEFMRTRAVRRGRACIRPEVSRSHTFGQKGVSNGQFFDSYLRFNHLNDKSFVFNSSLLRITLKPDIYDPQFLTEVYNKSVLLDNLSQLPHLAQTLPQDTTYRLEYKTQADFVAAARLLGAMEDFKEGVARTAYMGIVSIFFRGRRIYLAPGGSRGWNNNEYPDWK
;
A
#
# COMPACT_ATOMS: atom_id res chain seq x y z
N MET A 1 -4.22 9.56 -11.34
CA MET A 1 -2.88 9.05 -11.71
C MET A 1 -1.89 10.20 -11.68
N LEU A 2 -0.72 9.99 -11.08
CA LEU A 2 0.37 10.97 -11.03
C LEU A 2 1.43 10.57 -12.05
N ALA A 3 1.75 11.48 -12.96
CA ALA A 3 2.67 11.26 -14.07
C ALA A 3 3.69 12.40 -14.20
N CYS A 4 4.75 12.12 -14.93
CA CYS A 4 5.80 13.10 -15.23
C CYS A 4 6.22 13.02 -16.70
N ASN A 5 7.17 12.13 -17.00
CA ASN A 5 7.90 12.10 -18.27
C ASN A 5 8.11 10.67 -18.81
N ARG A 6 7.23 9.73 -18.43
CA ARG A 6 7.37 8.31 -18.80
C ARG A 6 6.23 7.87 -19.71
N ILE A 7 6.49 7.71 -21.01
CA ILE A 7 5.50 7.20 -21.99
C ILE A 7 5.02 5.78 -21.62
N SER A 8 5.85 4.99 -20.95
CA SER A 8 5.48 3.65 -20.44
C SER A 8 4.24 3.64 -19.56
N MET A 9 3.86 4.80 -19.01
CA MET A 9 2.61 4.98 -18.26
C MET A 9 1.36 4.57 -19.04
N ASN A 10 1.44 4.53 -20.38
CA ASN A 10 0.33 4.11 -21.22
C ASN A 10 -0.18 2.73 -20.82
N ARG A 11 0.73 1.83 -20.43
CA ARG A 11 0.40 0.48 -19.97
C ARG A 11 -0.54 0.49 -18.77
N SER A 12 -0.26 1.35 -17.79
CA SER A 12 -1.08 1.51 -16.59
C SER A 12 -2.41 2.19 -16.90
N LEU A 13 -2.36 3.26 -17.69
CA LEU A 13 -3.53 4.07 -18.01
C LEU A 13 -4.54 3.31 -18.87
N SER A 14 -4.07 2.52 -19.86
CA SER A 14 -4.94 1.73 -20.72
C SER A 14 -5.75 0.71 -19.92
N HIS A 15 -5.11 0.00 -18.97
CA HIS A 15 -5.82 -0.94 -18.09
C HIS A 15 -6.83 -0.23 -17.17
N LEU A 16 -6.50 0.94 -16.61
CA LEU A 16 -7.47 1.70 -15.81
C LEU A 16 -8.71 2.11 -16.62
N VAL A 17 -8.52 2.53 -17.87
CA VAL A 17 -9.61 2.90 -18.78
C VAL A 17 -10.43 1.66 -19.16
N GLU A 18 -9.76 0.56 -19.53
CA GLU A 18 -10.38 -0.73 -19.87
C GLU A 18 -11.23 -1.26 -18.71
N TYR A 19 -10.66 -1.39 -17.51
CA TYR A 19 -11.38 -1.93 -16.36
C TYR A 19 -12.56 -1.05 -15.95
N ARG A 20 -12.43 0.27 -16.08
CA ARG A 20 -13.54 1.21 -15.84
C ARG A 20 -14.72 0.97 -16.79
N HIS A 21 -14.48 0.59 -18.05
CA HIS A 21 -15.56 0.27 -18.99
C HIS A 21 -16.40 -0.92 -18.56
N GLY A 22 -15.83 -1.82 -17.74
CA GLY A 22 -16.55 -2.93 -17.12
C GLY A 22 -17.61 -2.51 -16.08
N HIS A 23 -17.61 -1.25 -15.63
CA HIS A 23 -18.57 -0.75 -14.64
C HIS A 23 -19.69 0.08 -15.26
N SER A 24 -20.91 -0.14 -14.78
CA SER A 24 -22.06 0.72 -15.10
C SER A 24 -21.78 2.17 -14.65
N ASN A 25 -21.97 3.12 -15.57
CA ASN A 25 -21.62 4.53 -15.37
C ASN A 25 -20.15 4.73 -14.94
N GLY A 26 -19.23 3.94 -15.49
CA GLY A 26 -17.82 3.95 -15.10
C GLY A 26 -17.17 5.34 -15.18
N LEU A 27 -17.51 6.15 -16.19
CA LEU A 27 -17.02 7.54 -16.31
C LEU A 27 -17.41 8.43 -15.11
N GLN A 28 -18.61 8.25 -14.57
CA GLN A 28 -19.12 9.00 -13.42
C GLN A 28 -18.64 8.41 -12.10
N ARG A 29 -18.54 7.07 -12.00
CA ARG A 29 -18.13 6.38 -10.77
C ARG A 29 -16.62 6.45 -10.54
N PHE A 30 -15.83 6.38 -11.60
CA PHE A 30 -14.37 6.38 -11.56
C PHE A 30 -13.80 7.35 -12.59
N PRO A 31 -14.05 8.66 -12.46
CA PRO A 31 -13.44 9.66 -13.33
C PRO A 31 -11.92 9.61 -13.17
N ILE A 32 -11.20 9.47 -14.29
CA ILE A 32 -9.74 9.37 -14.30
C ILE A 32 -9.17 10.75 -14.54
N TYR A 33 -8.39 11.25 -13.58
CA TYR A 33 -7.55 12.44 -13.73
C TYR A 33 -6.09 12.02 -13.82
N VAL A 34 -5.38 12.50 -14.83
CA VAL A 34 -3.92 12.33 -14.95
C VAL A 34 -3.28 13.67 -14.68
N SER A 35 -2.59 13.77 -13.54
CA SER A 35 -1.83 14.95 -13.15
C SER A 35 -0.38 14.81 -13.58
N GLN A 36 0.02 15.61 -14.56
CA GLN A 36 1.37 15.63 -15.10
C GLN A 36 2.17 16.80 -14.51
N ASP A 37 3.39 16.52 -14.01
CA ASP A 37 4.27 17.55 -13.43
C ASP A 37 5.33 18.08 -14.39
N CYS A 38 5.89 17.25 -15.28
CA CYS A 38 7.17 17.55 -15.92
C CYS A 38 7.09 18.29 -17.26
N ASN A 39 5.88 18.66 -17.72
CA ASN A 39 5.65 19.23 -19.06
C ASN A 39 6.30 18.44 -20.21
N ASP A 40 6.32 17.12 -20.09
CA ASP A 40 6.83 16.27 -21.16
C ASP A 40 5.81 16.23 -22.31
N GLU A 41 6.20 16.75 -23.47
CA GLU A 41 5.32 16.86 -24.65
C GLU A 41 4.90 15.49 -25.22
N ASN A 42 5.73 14.46 -25.08
CA ASN A 42 5.37 13.12 -25.55
C ASN A 42 4.30 12.51 -24.65
N VAL A 43 4.42 12.68 -23.33
CA VAL A 43 3.37 12.30 -22.38
C VAL A 43 2.11 13.13 -22.62
N LEU A 44 2.19 14.44 -22.82
CA LEU A 44 1.01 15.27 -23.13
C LEU A 44 0.31 14.80 -24.41
N THR A 45 1.07 14.49 -25.46
CA THR A 45 0.55 13.98 -26.73
C THR A 45 -0.16 12.65 -26.54
N LEU A 46 0.42 11.74 -25.75
CA LEU A 46 -0.22 10.49 -25.37
C LEU A 46 -1.52 10.74 -24.58
N LEU A 47 -1.51 11.61 -23.57
CA LEU A 47 -2.69 11.87 -22.76
C LEU A 47 -3.84 12.45 -23.59
N ARG A 48 -3.53 13.34 -24.55
CA ARG A 48 -4.52 13.90 -25.48
C ARG A 48 -5.17 12.84 -26.37
N SER A 49 -4.49 11.74 -26.67
CA SER A 49 -5.05 10.68 -27.52
C SER A 49 -6.19 9.89 -26.87
N TYR A 50 -6.30 9.94 -25.54
CA TYR A 50 -7.39 9.32 -24.78
C TYR A 50 -8.72 10.10 -24.86
N GLY A 51 -8.72 11.33 -25.39
CA GLY A 51 -9.93 12.12 -25.57
C GLY A 51 -10.73 12.32 -24.28
N ASP A 52 -12.03 12.02 -24.33
CA ASP A 52 -12.97 12.16 -23.22
C ASP A 52 -12.86 11.07 -22.14
N GLN A 53 -12.00 10.07 -22.36
CA GLN A 53 -11.82 8.98 -21.40
C GLN A 53 -11.10 9.45 -20.15
N ILE A 54 -10.31 10.52 -20.23
CA ILE A 54 -9.52 11.02 -19.09
C ILE A 54 -9.64 12.54 -18.99
N ASN A 55 -9.25 13.06 -17.84
CA ASN A 55 -9.10 14.48 -17.61
C ASN A 55 -7.61 14.77 -17.37
N ILE A 56 -7.04 15.67 -18.15
CA ILE A 56 -5.63 16.04 -18.02
C ILE A 56 -5.52 17.22 -17.05
N LEU A 57 -4.65 17.09 -16.07
CA LEU A 57 -4.26 18.16 -15.15
C LEU A 57 -2.78 18.43 -15.34
N ASN A 58 -2.41 19.68 -15.55
CA ASN A 58 -1.01 20.06 -15.64
C ASN A 58 -0.61 20.86 -14.40
N GLN A 59 0.38 20.38 -13.67
CA GLN A 59 0.84 21.01 -12.44
C GLN A 59 1.43 22.39 -12.79
N PRO A 60 0.88 23.52 -12.29
CA PRO A 60 1.20 24.84 -12.84
C PRO A 60 2.58 25.40 -12.47
N ASP A 61 3.19 24.92 -11.38
CA ASP A 61 4.48 25.40 -10.89
C ASP A 61 5.62 24.46 -11.26
N HIS A 62 6.43 24.83 -12.25
CA HIS A 62 7.67 24.12 -12.60
C HIS A 62 8.92 24.85 -12.13
N SER A 63 8.78 25.80 -11.20
CA SER A 63 9.92 26.61 -10.74
C SER A 63 10.96 25.75 -10.01
N GLU A 64 12.22 26.05 -10.28
CA GLU A 64 13.39 25.46 -9.61
C GLU A 64 13.97 26.38 -8.53
N SER A 65 13.49 27.63 -8.44
CA SER A 65 13.93 28.63 -7.46
C SER A 65 13.75 28.14 -6.03
N SER A 66 12.63 27.47 -5.75
CA SER A 66 12.32 26.85 -4.46
C SER A 66 13.29 25.72 -4.06
N PHE A 67 14.12 25.24 -4.99
CA PHE A 67 15.04 24.12 -4.79
C PHE A 67 16.52 24.52 -4.95
N GLN A 68 16.85 25.81 -5.00
CA GLN A 68 18.23 26.28 -5.24
C GLN A 68 19.23 25.74 -4.22
N ASN A 69 18.83 25.65 -2.95
CA ASN A 69 19.67 25.15 -1.85
C ASN A 69 19.54 23.63 -1.61
N ILE A 70 18.77 22.92 -2.45
CA ILE A 70 18.54 21.49 -2.32
C ILE A 70 19.53 20.73 -3.21
N ASN A 71 20.18 19.71 -2.66
CA ASN A 71 21.07 18.83 -3.42
C ASN A 71 20.35 18.24 -4.64
N GLN A 72 21.04 18.21 -5.78
CA GLN A 72 20.44 17.85 -7.07
C GLN A 72 19.76 16.47 -7.05
N ASN A 73 20.34 15.50 -6.34
CA ASN A 73 19.79 14.14 -6.18
C ASN A 73 18.52 14.08 -5.32
N LEU A 74 18.21 15.12 -4.54
CA LEU A 74 17.04 15.17 -3.67
C LEU A 74 15.87 15.95 -4.27
N LYS A 75 16.13 16.82 -5.26
CA LYS A 75 15.10 17.68 -5.88
C LYS A 75 13.90 16.89 -6.42
N GLY A 76 14.13 15.67 -6.92
CA GLY A 76 13.04 14.81 -7.39
C GLY A 76 11.99 14.53 -6.31
N TYR A 77 12.39 14.30 -5.06
CA TYR A 77 11.45 14.06 -3.96
C TYR A 77 10.62 15.29 -3.62
N TYR A 78 11.19 16.48 -3.79
CA TYR A 78 10.47 17.75 -3.59
C TYR A 78 9.43 17.98 -4.70
N ARG A 79 9.80 17.74 -5.96
CA ARG A 79 8.88 17.81 -7.11
C ARG A 79 7.72 16.82 -6.95
N ILE A 80 8.02 15.57 -6.58
CA ILE A 80 6.99 14.56 -6.28
C ILE A 80 6.05 15.08 -5.19
N SER A 81 6.57 15.55 -4.06
CA SER A 81 5.73 16.03 -2.96
C SER A 81 4.85 17.22 -3.37
N ARG A 82 5.39 18.17 -4.14
CA ARG A 82 4.64 19.31 -4.70
C ARG A 82 3.50 18.83 -5.60
N ASN A 83 3.78 17.91 -6.53
CA ASN A 83 2.76 17.39 -7.44
C ASN A 83 1.66 16.63 -6.69
N TYR A 84 2.03 15.80 -5.71
CA TYR A 84 1.05 15.12 -4.85
C TYR A 84 0.14 16.13 -4.15
N LYS A 85 0.72 17.15 -3.48
CA LYS A 85 -0.07 18.18 -2.76
C LYS A 85 -1.06 18.87 -3.69
N TRP A 86 -0.59 19.34 -4.84
CA TRP A 86 -1.43 20.04 -5.80
C TRP A 86 -2.52 19.14 -6.36
N SER A 87 -2.19 17.91 -6.73
CA SER A 87 -3.14 16.93 -7.27
C SER A 87 -4.22 16.55 -6.27
N LEU A 88 -3.86 16.37 -4.99
CA LEU A 88 -4.82 16.13 -3.92
C LEU A 88 -5.75 17.34 -3.71
N GLY A 89 -5.20 18.56 -3.75
CA GLY A 89 -6.01 19.79 -3.73
C GLY A 89 -6.98 19.88 -4.92
N GLN A 90 -6.54 19.48 -6.12
CA GLN A 90 -7.43 19.41 -7.29
C GLN A 90 -8.60 18.45 -7.09
N MET A 91 -8.40 17.34 -6.38
CA MET A 91 -9.45 16.35 -6.14
C MET A 91 -10.39 16.75 -4.99
N PHE A 92 -9.83 17.20 -3.87
CA PHE A 92 -10.59 17.46 -2.65
C PHE A 92 -11.06 18.92 -2.52
N ASP A 93 -10.21 19.89 -2.85
CA ASP A 93 -10.53 21.30 -2.70
C ASP A 93 -11.30 21.84 -3.91
N GLU A 94 -10.90 21.51 -5.14
CA GLU A 94 -11.59 22.03 -6.34
C GLU A 94 -12.81 21.18 -6.71
N ARG A 95 -12.64 19.86 -6.81
CA ARG A 95 -13.69 18.95 -7.30
C ARG A 95 -14.60 18.39 -6.22
N LYS A 96 -14.24 18.61 -4.94
CA LYS A 96 -15.03 18.19 -3.77
C LYS A 96 -15.35 16.69 -3.74
N TYR A 97 -14.47 15.84 -4.29
CA TYR A 97 -14.64 14.39 -4.13
C TYR A 97 -14.49 13.99 -2.66
N ASN A 98 -15.20 12.94 -2.24
CA ASN A 98 -15.10 12.41 -0.86
C ASN A 98 -13.99 11.36 -0.71
N LEU A 99 -13.66 10.68 -1.81
CA LEU A 99 -12.65 9.62 -1.90
C LEU A 99 -11.80 9.86 -3.13
N THR A 100 -10.53 9.50 -3.07
CA THR A 100 -9.63 9.53 -4.22
C THR A 100 -8.72 8.31 -4.19
N ILE A 101 -8.54 7.66 -5.33
CA ILE A 101 -7.57 6.59 -5.52
C ILE A 101 -6.35 7.18 -6.23
N ILE A 102 -5.18 7.01 -5.63
CA ILE A 102 -3.89 7.46 -6.16
C ILE A 102 -3.17 6.28 -6.80
N VAL A 103 -2.71 6.48 -8.03
CA VAL A 103 -1.92 5.53 -8.81
C VAL A 103 -0.77 6.30 -9.44
N GLU A 104 0.46 5.80 -9.30
CA GLU A 104 1.64 6.37 -9.97
C GLU A 104 1.77 5.84 -11.41
N ASP A 105 2.54 6.54 -12.24
CA ASP A 105 2.68 6.26 -13.66
C ASP A 105 3.44 4.97 -14.01
N ASP A 106 3.96 4.27 -13.00
CA ASP A 106 4.69 3.01 -13.13
C ASP A 106 4.00 1.82 -12.44
N LEU A 107 2.71 1.95 -12.12
CA LEU A 107 1.92 0.89 -11.50
C LEU A 107 0.97 0.23 -12.49
N ASP A 108 1.19 -1.05 -12.80
CA ASP A 108 0.13 -1.91 -13.31
C ASP A 108 -0.93 -2.12 -12.23
N VAL A 109 -2.17 -2.35 -12.67
CA VAL A 109 -3.31 -2.63 -11.80
C VAL A 109 -3.95 -3.97 -12.18
N ALA A 110 -4.50 -4.67 -11.19
CA ALA A 110 -5.16 -5.96 -11.38
C ALA A 110 -6.57 -5.80 -11.99
N PRO A 111 -7.14 -6.86 -12.59
CA PRO A 111 -8.48 -6.82 -13.17
C PRO A 111 -9.60 -6.45 -12.19
N ASP A 112 -9.44 -6.74 -10.89
CA ASP A 112 -10.37 -6.38 -9.82
C ASP A 112 -10.01 -5.08 -9.08
N PHE A 113 -9.05 -4.27 -9.58
CA PHE A 113 -8.55 -3.09 -8.86
C PHE A 113 -9.66 -2.10 -8.48
N LEU A 114 -10.56 -1.77 -9.41
CA LEU A 114 -11.65 -0.83 -9.14
C LEU A 114 -12.73 -1.46 -8.25
N ASP A 115 -13.06 -2.75 -8.44
CA ASP A 115 -13.98 -3.50 -7.58
C ASP A 115 -13.48 -3.61 -6.13
N TYR A 116 -12.17 -3.82 -5.96
CA TYR A 116 -11.49 -3.86 -4.66
C TYR A 116 -11.71 -2.55 -3.88
N PHE A 117 -11.38 -1.41 -4.49
CA PHE A 117 -11.59 -0.10 -3.84
C PHE A 117 -13.06 0.23 -3.64
N ASN A 118 -13.91 -0.06 -4.63
CA ASN A 118 -15.34 0.18 -4.52
C ASN A 118 -15.98 -0.61 -3.37
N SER A 119 -15.55 -1.84 -3.15
CA SER A 119 -16.07 -2.71 -2.08
C SER A 119 -15.59 -2.27 -0.69
N LEU A 120 -14.40 -1.68 -0.59
CA LEU A 120 -13.80 -1.20 0.66
C LEU A 120 -14.10 0.27 0.99
N ALA A 121 -14.57 1.04 0.02
CA ALA A 121 -14.89 2.47 0.19
C ALA A 121 -15.86 2.74 1.35
N PRO A 122 -16.98 2.00 1.51
CA PRO A 122 -17.86 2.19 2.66
C PRO A 122 -17.17 1.95 4.01
N LEU A 123 -16.32 0.91 4.10
CA LEU A 123 -15.56 0.64 5.33
C LEU A 123 -14.62 1.79 5.67
N LEU A 124 -13.87 2.32 4.68
CA LEU A 124 -12.94 3.44 4.90
C LEU A 124 -13.66 4.71 5.38
N ILE A 125 -14.89 4.97 4.91
CA ILE A 125 -15.68 6.13 5.32
C ILE A 125 -16.15 5.99 6.77
N GLU A 126 -16.61 4.80 7.14
CA GLU A 126 -17.25 4.50 8.43
C GLU A 126 -16.25 4.27 9.57
N ASP A 127 -15.18 3.51 9.32
CA ASP A 127 -14.22 3.12 10.34
C ASP A 127 -13.12 4.18 10.51
N LYS A 128 -13.25 5.03 11.54
CA LYS A 128 -12.28 6.08 11.87
C LYS A 128 -10.92 5.56 12.36
N SER A 129 -10.81 4.26 12.64
CA SER A 129 -9.53 3.62 12.91
C SER A 129 -8.75 3.30 11.62
N LEU A 130 -9.33 3.54 10.44
CA LEU A 130 -8.64 3.47 9.16
C LEU A 130 -8.32 4.86 8.61
N PHE A 131 -7.23 4.96 7.85
CA PHE A 131 -6.89 6.17 7.10
C PHE A 131 -6.56 5.89 5.63
N CYS A 132 -6.34 4.63 5.24
CA CYS A 132 -6.21 4.28 3.84
C CYS A 132 -6.68 2.85 3.51
N ILE A 133 -6.90 2.61 2.22
CA ILE A 133 -6.90 1.28 1.63
C ILE A 133 -5.73 1.25 0.66
N SER A 134 -4.87 0.23 0.68
CA SER A 134 -3.79 0.05 -0.28
C SER A 134 -4.02 -1.24 -1.09
N ALA A 135 -3.63 -1.20 -2.35
CA ALA A 135 -3.60 -2.34 -3.26
C ALA A 135 -2.30 -3.15 -3.12
N TRP A 136 -1.36 -2.72 -2.29
CA TRP A 136 -0.01 -3.28 -2.21
C TRP A 136 0.19 -4.14 -0.97
N ASN A 137 0.83 -5.30 -1.15
CA ASN A 137 1.43 -6.08 -0.08
C ASN A 137 2.95 -5.95 -0.17
N ASP A 138 3.60 -5.28 0.80
CA ASP A 138 5.07 -5.13 0.81
C ASP A 138 5.82 -6.48 0.81
N ASN A 139 5.23 -7.52 1.42
CA ASN A 139 5.75 -8.89 1.39
C ASN A 139 5.03 -9.75 0.32
N GLY A 140 4.56 -9.13 -0.77
CA GLY A 140 3.71 -9.73 -1.81
C GLY A 140 4.43 -10.62 -2.83
N ILE A 141 5.63 -11.12 -2.54
CA ILE A 141 6.35 -11.99 -3.46
C ILE A 141 5.74 -13.41 -3.46
N PRO A 142 5.75 -14.16 -4.58
CA PRO A 142 5.10 -15.47 -4.71
C PRO A 142 5.35 -16.49 -3.60
N MET A 143 6.54 -16.49 -2.99
CA MET A 143 6.90 -17.41 -1.91
C MET A 143 6.42 -16.97 -0.53
N LEU A 144 5.97 -15.72 -0.39
CA LEU A 144 5.53 -15.08 0.85
C LEU A 144 4.01 -14.89 0.96
N ILE A 145 3.26 -15.33 -0.04
CA ILE A 145 1.80 -15.17 -0.10
C ILE A 145 1.11 -16.50 -0.40
N ASP A 146 -0.13 -16.62 0.07
CA ASP A 146 -1.05 -17.65 -0.37
C ASP A 146 -1.82 -17.15 -1.61
N LYS A 147 -1.35 -17.54 -2.80
CA LYS A 147 -1.96 -17.15 -4.08
C LYS A 147 -3.39 -17.66 -4.25
N SER A 148 -3.83 -18.65 -3.48
CA SER A 148 -5.20 -19.13 -3.53
C SER A 148 -6.18 -18.21 -2.79
N ARG A 149 -5.66 -17.38 -1.86
CA ARG A 149 -6.44 -16.52 -0.98
C ARG A 149 -6.49 -15.08 -1.48
N ILE A 150 -6.95 -14.91 -2.73
CA ILE A 150 -7.17 -13.59 -3.32
C ILE A 150 -8.23 -12.77 -2.54
N ASP A 151 -9.10 -13.45 -1.80
CA ASP A 151 -10.14 -12.87 -0.93
C ASP A 151 -9.61 -12.28 0.38
N LEU A 152 -8.41 -12.69 0.81
CA LEU A 152 -7.92 -12.41 2.15
C LEU A 152 -7.34 -10.99 2.25
N LEU A 153 -7.88 -10.23 3.21
CA LEU A 153 -7.51 -8.85 3.50
C LEU A 153 -7.03 -8.72 4.95
N TYR A 154 -6.19 -7.73 5.20
CA TYR A 154 -5.61 -7.47 6.51
C TYR A 154 -5.67 -6.00 6.86
N ARG A 155 -5.69 -5.72 8.15
CA ARG A 155 -5.28 -4.43 8.68
C ARG A 155 -3.75 -4.36 8.70
N SER A 156 -3.19 -3.16 8.57
CA SER A 156 -1.75 -2.89 8.58
C SER A 156 -1.48 -1.52 9.17
N ASP A 157 -0.63 -1.45 10.18
CA ASP A 157 -0.13 -0.19 10.74
C ASP A 157 0.91 0.46 9.81
N PHE A 158 1.54 -0.33 8.93
CA PHE A 158 2.44 0.19 7.91
C PHE A 158 1.62 0.82 6.78
N PHE A 159 1.92 2.07 6.40
CA PHE A 159 1.36 2.73 5.22
C PHE A 159 2.10 2.27 3.95
N PRO A 160 1.46 1.48 3.06
CA PRO A 160 2.17 0.89 1.92
C PRO A 160 2.23 1.83 0.71
N GLY A 161 1.21 2.67 0.51
CA GLY A 161 1.06 3.47 -0.71
C GLY A 161 0.74 2.59 -1.93
N LEU A 162 1.46 2.82 -3.05
CA LEU A 162 1.50 1.99 -4.26
C LEU A 162 0.12 1.52 -4.77
N GLY A 163 -0.74 2.47 -5.12
CA GLY A 163 -2.15 2.22 -5.42
C GLY A 163 -2.95 2.27 -4.13
N TRP A 164 -3.44 3.45 -3.75
CA TRP A 164 -4.09 3.63 -2.45
C TRP A 164 -5.22 4.64 -2.48
N MET A 165 -6.19 4.47 -1.59
CA MET A 165 -7.38 5.31 -1.47
C MET A 165 -7.39 6.01 -0.12
N LEU A 166 -7.74 7.30 -0.14
CA LEU A 166 -7.91 8.14 1.04
C LEU A 166 -9.20 8.93 1.03
N THR A 167 -9.61 9.42 2.21
CA THR A 167 -10.80 10.25 2.38
C THR A 167 -10.46 11.73 2.33
N ARG A 168 -11.46 12.53 1.94
CA ARG A 168 -11.42 13.99 2.07
C ARG A 168 -11.18 14.42 3.52
N GLN A 169 -11.76 13.72 4.49
CA GLN A 169 -11.58 14.02 5.90
C GLN A 169 -10.09 13.97 6.30
N LEU A 170 -9.37 12.93 5.87
CA LEU A 170 -7.93 12.84 6.13
C LEU A 170 -7.17 14.02 5.52
N TRP A 171 -7.51 14.38 4.28
CA TRP A 171 -6.91 15.54 3.61
C TRP A 171 -7.14 16.84 4.40
N ASP A 172 -8.40 17.15 4.72
CA ASP A 172 -8.82 18.39 5.36
C ASP A 172 -8.26 18.54 6.79
N GLU A 173 -8.29 17.47 7.58
CA GLU A 173 -7.96 17.51 9.02
C GLU A 173 -6.47 17.32 9.30
N GLU A 174 -5.74 16.58 8.46
CA GLU A 174 -4.39 16.11 8.80
C GLU A 174 -3.32 16.45 7.78
N LEU A 175 -3.64 16.43 6.48
CA LEU A 175 -2.62 16.46 5.43
C LEU A 175 -2.43 17.84 4.80
N ARG A 176 -3.51 18.55 4.46
CA ARG A 176 -3.45 19.76 3.61
C ARG A 176 -2.44 20.81 4.08
N GLU A 177 -2.58 21.21 5.35
CA GLU A 177 -1.75 22.28 5.94
C GLU A 177 -0.35 21.78 6.33
N LYS A 178 -0.23 20.51 6.69
CA LYS A 178 1.01 19.91 7.22
C LYS A 178 1.84 19.20 6.15
N TRP A 179 1.39 19.20 4.89
CA TRP A 179 2.02 18.45 3.80
C TRP A 179 3.51 18.81 3.68
N PRO A 180 4.41 17.80 3.63
CA PRO A 180 5.83 18.02 3.73
C PRO A 180 6.41 18.54 2.41
N ALA A 181 7.59 19.16 2.50
CA ALA A 181 8.30 19.62 1.30
C ALA A 181 8.84 18.45 0.44
N ALA A 182 9.15 17.30 1.05
CA ALA A 182 9.66 16.09 0.41
C ALA A 182 9.28 14.84 1.22
N TYR A 183 9.53 13.63 0.68
CA TYR A 183 9.32 12.35 1.37
C TYR A 183 7.90 12.20 1.95
N TRP A 184 6.91 12.47 1.11
CA TRP A 184 5.50 12.49 1.50
C TRP A 184 5.02 11.15 2.08
N ASP A 185 5.55 10.03 1.57
CA ASP A 185 5.19 8.69 2.01
C ASP A 185 5.77 8.39 3.40
N GLU A 186 6.99 8.86 3.68
CA GLU A 186 7.56 8.79 5.04
C GLU A 186 6.79 9.67 6.02
N PHE A 187 6.37 10.87 5.60
CA PHE A 187 5.48 11.71 6.40
C PHE A 187 4.17 11.01 6.75
N MET A 188 3.57 10.30 5.79
CA MET A 188 2.35 9.49 6.01
C MET A 188 2.56 8.37 7.04
N ARG A 189 3.79 7.85 7.17
CA ARG A 189 4.15 6.79 8.14
C ARG A 189 4.41 7.31 9.55
N THR A 190 4.66 8.62 9.72
CA THR A 190 4.90 9.22 11.03
C THR A 190 3.77 8.95 12.01
N ARG A 191 4.10 8.83 13.30
CA ARG A 191 3.10 8.71 14.36
C ARG A 191 2.10 9.88 14.38
N ALA A 192 2.57 11.07 14.03
CA ALA A 192 1.76 12.29 13.97
C ALA A 192 0.65 12.22 12.92
N VAL A 193 0.91 11.59 11.76
CA VAL A 193 -0.10 11.39 10.72
C VAL A 193 -0.87 10.10 10.95
N ARG A 194 -0.19 8.98 11.23
CA ARG A 194 -0.86 7.68 11.42
C ARG A 194 -1.85 7.71 12.58
N ARG A 195 -1.49 8.33 13.71
CA ARG A 195 -2.33 8.47 14.93
C ARG A 195 -2.98 7.15 15.39
N GLY A 196 -2.25 6.04 15.27
CA GLY A 196 -2.74 4.72 15.62
C GLY A 196 -3.77 4.12 14.66
N ARG A 197 -4.03 4.76 13.50
CA ARG A 197 -4.89 4.24 12.44
C ARG A 197 -4.14 3.23 11.58
N ALA A 198 -4.89 2.35 10.94
CA ALA A 198 -4.38 1.33 10.04
C ALA A 198 -4.83 1.58 8.59
N CYS A 199 -4.20 0.87 7.66
CA CYS A 199 -4.71 0.68 6.32
C CYS A 199 -5.24 -0.73 6.14
N ILE A 200 -6.14 -0.93 5.18
CA ILE A 200 -6.41 -2.27 4.64
C ILE A 200 -5.41 -2.57 3.53
N ARG A 201 -4.88 -3.79 3.53
CA ARG A 201 -4.02 -4.32 2.46
C ARG A 201 -4.43 -5.76 2.10
N PRO A 202 -4.19 -6.23 0.86
CA PRO A 202 -4.55 -7.59 0.47
C PRO A 202 -3.45 -8.63 0.77
N GLU A 203 -3.79 -9.91 0.71
CA GLU A 203 -2.81 -11.01 0.60
C GLU A 203 -2.08 -10.97 -0.75
N VAL A 204 -2.83 -10.91 -1.85
CA VAL A 204 -2.31 -10.80 -3.21
C VAL A 204 -2.48 -9.36 -3.70
N SER A 205 -1.39 -8.71 -4.11
CA SER A 205 -1.41 -7.31 -4.52
C SER A 205 -2.33 -7.08 -5.72
N ARG A 206 -3.01 -5.94 -5.70
CA ARG A 206 -3.83 -5.41 -6.81
C ARG A 206 -3.07 -4.39 -7.66
N SER A 207 -1.82 -4.10 -7.30
CA SER A 207 -0.91 -3.25 -8.05
C SER A 207 0.47 -3.89 -8.16
N HIS A 208 1.20 -3.56 -9.23
CA HIS A 208 2.56 -4.01 -9.49
C HIS A 208 3.40 -2.90 -10.11
N THR A 209 4.57 -2.60 -9.55
CA THR A 209 5.45 -1.58 -10.13
C THR A 209 6.38 -2.16 -11.19
N PHE A 210 6.47 -1.50 -12.34
CA PHE A 210 7.48 -1.77 -13.37
C PHE A 210 8.55 -0.67 -13.47
N GLY A 211 8.55 0.28 -12.53
CA GLY A 211 9.41 1.45 -12.51
C GLY A 211 10.83 1.18 -12.04
N GLN A 212 11.67 0.51 -12.85
CA GLN A 212 13.07 0.28 -12.49
C GLN A 212 13.88 1.59 -12.38
N LYS A 213 13.62 2.55 -13.27
CA LYS A 213 14.30 3.85 -13.30
C LYS A 213 13.37 4.93 -12.76
N GLY A 214 13.74 5.57 -11.65
CA GLY A 214 12.97 6.66 -11.06
C GLY A 214 13.79 7.54 -10.12
N VAL A 215 13.10 8.43 -9.40
CA VAL A 215 13.74 9.40 -8.48
C VAL A 215 14.58 8.71 -7.40
N SER A 216 14.18 7.51 -6.98
CA SER A 216 14.91 6.71 -5.99
C SER A 216 16.04 5.85 -6.57
N ASN A 217 16.34 5.97 -7.88
CA ASN A 217 17.29 5.11 -8.59
C ASN A 217 16.99 3.60 -8.41
N GLY A 218 15.72 3.22 -8.27
CA GLY A 218 15.31 1.83 -8.12
C GLY A 218 15.58 1.25 -6.73
N GLN A 219 15.64 2.08 -5.69
CA GLN A 219 15.77 1.60 -4.31
C GLN A 219 14.72 0.51 -4.00
N PHE A 220 15.20 -0.65 -3.52
CA PHE A 220 14.42 -1.88 -3.28
C PHE A 220 13.78 -2.54 -4.51
N PHE A 221 13.85 -1.95 -5.71
CA PHE A 221 13.20 -2.50 -6.91
C PHE A 221 13.75 -3.88 -7.25
N ASP A 222 15.08 -3.99 -7.38
CA ASP A 222 15.73 -5.25 -7.76
C ASP A 222 15.78 -6.30 -6.65
N SER A 223 15.58 -5.89 -5.40
CA SER A 223 15.59 -6.78 -4.23
C SER A 223 14.19 -7.30 -3.86
N TYR A 224 13.15 -6.45 -3.99
CA TYR A 224 11.81 -6.73 -3.48
C TYR A 224 10.71 -6.38 -4.48
N LEU A 225 10.62 -5.13 -4.95
CA LEU A 225 9.40 -4.62 -5.60
C LEU A 225 9.09 -5.34 -6.92
N ARG A 226 10.10 -5.62 -7.76
CA ARG A 226 9.91 -6.28 -9.06
C ARG A 226 9.39 -7.72 -8.96
N PHE A 227 9.54 -8.34 -7.79
CA PHE A 227 9.15 -9.72 -7.56
C PHE A 227 7.72 -9.84 -7.00
N ASN A 228 7.06 -8.71 -6.74
CA ASN A 228 5.71 -8.69 -6.21
C ASN A 228 4.72 -9.32 -7.21
N HIS A 229 3.81 -10.16 -6.73
CA HIS A 229 2.83 -10.83 -7.56
C HIS A 229 1.59 -9.96 -7.77
N LEU A 230 1.34 -9.56 -9.01
CA LEU A 230 0.08 -8.95 -9.42
C LEU A 230 -1.02 -10.02 -9.49
N ASN A 231 -2.16 -9.75 -8.86
CA ASN A 231 -3.36 -10.56 -9.02
C ASN A 231 -3.82 -10.55 -10.49
N ASP A 232 -4.06 -11.74 -11.04
CA ASP A 232 -4.51 -11.95 -12.42
C ASP A 232 -5.96 -12.46 -12.52
N LYS A 233 -6.66 -12.60 -11.39
CA LYS A 233 -8.03 -13.12 -11.32
C LYS A 233 -8.97 -12.13 -10.65
N SER A 234 -10.08 -11.80 -11.31
CA SER A 234 -11.09 -10.96 -10.69
C SER A 234 -11.73 -11.63 -9.47
N PHE A 235 -11.94 -10.87 -8.41
CA PHE A 235 -12.65 -11.32 -7.21
C PHE A 235 -13.72 -10.30 -6.80
N VAL A 236 -14.92 -10.78 -6.46
CA VAL A 236 -16.03 -9.95 -6.02
C VAL A 236 -16.11 -9.98 -4.50
N PHE A 237 -15.77 -8.87 -3.87
CA PHE A 237 -15.84 -8.73 -2.42
C PHE A 237 -17.26 -8.45 -1.93
N ASN A 238 -17.66 -9.11 -0.84
CA ASN A 238 -18.89 -8.78 -0.13
C ASN A 238 -18.66 -7.56 0.77
N SER A 239 -19.00 -6.35 0.28
CA SER A 239 -18.80 -5.09 1.02
C SER A 239 -19.45 -5.09 2.41
N SER A 240 -20.65 -5.68 2.57
CA SER A 240 -21.32 -5.78 3.87
C SER A 240 -20.55 -6.66 4.85
N LEU A 241 -19.99 -7.78 4.38
CA LEU A 241 -19.15 -8.64 5.21
C LEU A 241 -17.86 -7.91 5.63
N LEU A 242 -17.20 -7.23 4.69
CA LEU A 242 -15.96 -6.48 4.98
C LEU A 242 -16.18 -5.39 6.04
N ARG A 243 -17.31 -4.68 5.98
CA ARG A 243 -17.70 -3.65 6.96
C ARG A 243 -17.94 -4.21 8.37
N ILE A 244 -18.12 -5.52 8.50
CA ILE A 244 -18.29 -6.20 9.79
C ILE A 244 -16.96 -6.80 10.24
N THR A 245 -16.30 -7.57 9.38
CA THR A 245 -15.16 -8.41 9.78
C THR A 245 -13.84 -7.66 9.90
N LEU A 246 -13.67 -6.53 9.21
CA LEU A 246 -12.42 -5.75 9.23
C LEU A 246 -12.42 -4.61 10.25
N LYS A 247 -13.51 -4.39 11.00
CA LYS A 247 -13.53 -3.40 12.08
C LYS A 247 -12.79 -3.94 13.32
N PRO A 248 -12.03 -3.11 14.06
CA PRO A 248 -11.16 -3.58 15.14
C PRO A 248 -11.84 -4.43 16.21
N ASP A 249 -13.09 -4.10 16.57
CA ASP A 249 -13.89 -4.80 17.57
C ASP A 249 -14.14 -6.28 17.23
N ILE A 250 -14.13 -6.61 15.94
CA ILE A 250 -14.24 -7.98 15.43
C ILE A 250 -12.87 -8.52 14.99
N TYR A 251 -12.12 -7.72 14.24
CA TYR A 251 -10.86 -8.13 13.62
C TYR A 251 -9.79 -8.46 14.66
N ASP A 252 -9.56 -7.58 15.65
CA ASP A 252 -8.47 -7.72 16.60
C ASP A 252 -8.57 -8.99 17.46
N PRO A 253 -9.71 -9.29 18.13
CA PRO A 253 -9.81 -10.51 18.93
C PRO A 253 -9.72 -11.78 18.07
N GLN A 254 -10.25 -11.77 16.84
CA GLN A 254 -10.14 -12.91 15.92
C GLN A 254 -8.70 -13.10 15.47
N PHE A 255 -8.06 -12.05 14.96
CA PHE A 255 -6.68 -12.07 14.49
C PHE A 255 -5.71 -12.50 15.59
N LEU A 256 -5.82 -11.92 16.79
CA LEU A 256 -4.97 -12.31 17.93
C LEU A 256 -5.25 -13.74 18.40
N THR A 257 -6.48 -14.26 18.25
CA THR A 257 -6.78 -15.66 18.53
C THR A 257 -6.11 -16.59 17.52
N GLU A 258 -6.19 -16.27 16.22
CA GLU A 258 -5.47 -17.03 15.17
C GLU A 258 -3.96 -17.03 15.44
N VAL A 259 -3.39 -15.86 15.72
CA VAL A 259 -1.95 -15.69 15.92
C VAL A 259 -1.46 -16.34 17.22
N TYR A 260 -2.08 -16.07 18.37
CA TYR A 260 -1.51 -16.48 19.66
C TYR A 260 -2.12 -17.74 20.27
N ASN A 261 -3.33 -18.14 19.89
CA ASN A 261 -4.01 -19.30 20.50
C ASN A 261 -4.03 -20.52 19.59
N LYS A 262 -4.23 -20.31 18.27
CA LYS A 262 -4.39 -21.41 17.31
C LYS A 262 -3.11 -21.78 16.60
N SER A 263 -2.19 -20.84 16.40
CA SER A 263 -0.91 -21.15 15.76
C SER A 263 0.01 -21.92 16.69
N VAL A 264 0.87 -22.75 16.09
CA VAL A 264 1.91 -23.48 16.80
C VAL A 264 3.12 -22.57 17.00
N LEU A 265 3.51 -22.37 18.26
CA LEU A 265 4.71 -21.61 18.61
C LEU A 265 5.96 -22.40 18.18
N LEU A 266 6.84 -21.73 17.46
CA LEU A 266 8.18 -22.23 17.12
C LEU A 266 9.16 -21.84 18.24
N ASP A 267 9.96 -22.79 18.68
CA ASP A 267 10.97 -22.60 19.73
C ASP A 267 12.13 -21.75 19.24
N ASN A 268 12.52 -21.88 17.96
CA ASN A 268 13.61 -21.11 17.38
C ASN A 268 13.58 -21.08 15.83
N LEU A 269 14.40 -20.18 15.27
CA LEU A 269 14.54 -19.95 13.83
C LEU A 269 14.92 -21.18 13.01
N SER A 270 15.65 -22.14 13.59
CA SER A 270 16.13 -23.32 12.87
C SER A 270 15.01 -24.27 12.46
N GLN A 271 13.82 -24.15 13.06
CA GLN A 271 12.65 -24.97 12.69
C GLN A 271 12.01 -24.51 11.37
N LEU A 272 12.18 -23.25 10.96
CA LEU A 272 11.53 -22.69 9.77
C LEU A 272 11.85 -23.45 8.46
N PRO A 273 13.11 -23.81 8.16
CA PRO A 273 13.43 -24.59 6.96
C PRO A 273 12.82 -26.00 6.95
N HIS A 274 12.47 -26.55 8.10
CA HIS A 274 11.94 -27.92 8.22
C HIS A 274 10.41 -27.99 8.14
N LEU A 275 9.70 -26.85 8.13
CA LEU A 275 8.23 -26.83 8.16
C LEU A 275 7.56 -27.55 6.98
N ALA A 276 8.19 -27.59 5.81
CA ALA A 276 7.64 -28.28 4.63
C ALA A 276 7.46 -29.80 4.85
N GLN A 277 8.17 -30.38 5.83
CA GLN A 277 8.13 -31.81 6.15
C GLN A 277 7.12 -32.14 7.25
N THR A 278 6.49 -31.12 7.85
CA THR A 278 5.51 -31.29 8.91
C THR A 278 4.11 -31.45 8.31
N LEU A 279 3.26 -32.32 8.88
CA LEU A 279 1.82 -32.44 8.62
C LEU A 279 1.06 -32.07 9.90
N PRO A 280 -0.21 -31.61 9.83
CA PRO A 280 -1.11 -31.38 8.66
C PRO A 280 -0.84 -30.06 7.92
N GLN A 281 -1.19 -29.92 6.62
CA GLN A 281 -0.91 -28.73 5.76
C GLN A 281 -1.59 -27.40 6.17
N ASP A 282 -2.67 -27.47 6.95
CA ASP A 282 -3.41 -26.27 7.38
C ASP A 282 -2.87 -25.65 8.68
N THR A 283 -1.89 -26.29 9.33
CA THR A 283 -1.25 -25.74 10.53
C THR A 283 -0.59 -24.40 10.23
N THR A 284 -0.94 -23.42 11.06
CA THR A 284 -0.30 -22.10 11.10
C THR A 284 0.75 -22.07 12.20
N TYR A 285 1.81 -21.32 11.99
CA TYR A 285 2.93 -21.23 12.91
C TYR A 285 3.17 -19.79 13.34
N ARG A 286 3.75 -19.61 14.52
CA ARG A 286 4.19 -18.31 15.00
C ARG A 286 5.60 -18.39 15.54
N LEU A 287 6.42 -17.43 15.14
CA LEU A 287 7.73 -17.19 15.71
C LEU A 287 7.67 -15.89 16.51
N GLU A 288 8.03 -15.95 17.79
CA GLU A 288 8.13 -14.76 18.62
C GLU A 288 9.49 -14.07 18.46
N TYR A 289 9.48 -12.76 18.30
CA TYR A 289 10.66 -11.91 18.36
C TYR A 289 10.57 -10.97 19.58
N LYS A 290 11.70 -10.69 20.23
CA LYS A 290 11.74 -9.78 21.41
C LYS A 290 12.53 -8.51 21.13
N THR A 291 13.47 -8.57 20.19
CA THR A 291 14.33 -7.46 19.81
C THR A 291 14.23 -7.18 18.30
N GLN A 292 14.72 -6.02 17.90
CA GLN A 292 14.86 -5.67 16.48
C GLN A 292 15.71 -6.71 15.74
N ALA A 293 16.80 -7.16 16.37
CA ALA A 293 17.71 -8.15 15.78
C ALA A 293 17.03 -9.51 15.55
N ASP A 294 16.16 -9.94 16.49
CA ASP A 294 15.38 -11.18 16.34
C ASP A 294 14.45 -11.10 15.12
N PHE A 295 13.73 -9.98 14.98
CA PHE A 295 12.84 -9.75 13.83
C PHE A 295 13.63 -9.75 12.52
N VAL A 296 14.72 -8.98 12.44
CA VAL A 296 15.53 -8.88 11.23
C VAL A 296 16.11 -10.23 10.84
N ALA A 297 16.61 -11.02 11.81
CA ALA A 297 17.10 -12.37 11.55
C ALA A 297 16.00 -13.29 11.00
N ALA A 298 14.80 -13.22 11.56
CA ALA A 298 13.64 -13.98 11.09
C ALA A 298 13.20 -13.57 9.68
N ALA A 299 13.00 -12.27 9.45
CA ALA A 299 12.58 -11.72 8.17
C ALA A 299 13.58 -12.09 7.07
N ARG A 300 14.88 -11.94 7.34
CA ARG A 300 15.96 -12.32 6.43
C ARG A 300 15.91 -13.79 6.04
N LEU A 301 15.74 -14.69 7.01
CA LEU A 301 15.68 -16.14 6.77
C LEU A 301 14.49 -16.52 5.88
N LEU A 302 13.37 -15.80 6.04
CA LEU A 302 12.15 -16.02 5.27
C LEU A 302 12.18 -15.32 3.91
N GLY A 303 13.08 -14.35 3.70
CA GLY A 303 13.11 -13.48 2.54
C GLY A 303 12.08 -12.35 2.58
N ALA A 304 11.53 -12.05 3.77
CA ALA A 304 10.64 -10.92 4.00
C ALA A 304 11.44 -9.60 4.11
N MET A 305 10.75 -8.47 4.00
CA MET A 305 11.38 -7.16 4.18
C MET A 305 11.81 -6.97 5.64
N GLU A 306 13.04 -6.50 5.82
CA GLU A 306 13.70 -6.36 7.13
C GLU A 306 13.54 -4.96 7.74
N ASP A 307 13.13 -3.96 6.93
CA ASP A 307 13.13 -2.55 7.33
C ASP A 307 11.92 -2.15 8.17
N PHE A 308 12.13 -1.12 8.97
CA PHE A 308 11.11 -0.47 9.79
C PHE A 308 10.95 0.98 9.37
N LYS A 309 9.74 1.51 9.55
CA LYS A 309 9.48 2.95 9.48
C LYS A 309 8.74 3.34 10.75
N GLU A 310 9.33 4.25 11.53
CA GLU A 310 8.79 4.70 12.82
C GLU A 310 8.53 3.55 13.81
N GLY A 311 9.37 2.51 13.75
CA GLY A 311 9.24 1.28 14.54
C GLY A 311 8.32 0.22 13.93
N VAL A 312 7.60 0.53 12.86
CA VAL A 312 6.61 -0.37 12.24
C VAL A 312 7.25 -1.15 11.10
N ALA A 313 7.26 -2.48 11.20
CA ALA A 313 7.71 -3.35 10.12
C ALA A 313 6.72 -3.36 8.94
N ARG A 314 7.23 -3.65 7.75
CA ARG A 314 6.43 -3.83 6.52
C ARG A 314 5.29 -4.84 6.75
N THR A 315 4.07 -4.48 6.34
CA THR A 315 2.81 -5.24 6.50
C THR A 315 2.38 -5.56 7.93
N ALA A 316 3.05 -5.03 8.95
CA ALA A 316 2.75 -5.34 10.34
C ALA A 316 1.40 -4.75 10.77
N TYR A 317 0.69 -5.49 11.63
CA TYR A 317 -0.45 -4.99 12.40
C TYR A 317 -0.29 -5.45 13.85
N MET A 318 -0.32 -4.52 14.80
CA MET A 318 0.01 -4.81 16.20
C MET A 318 1.39 -5.49 16.37
N GLY A 319 2.36 -5.11 15.54
CA GLY A 319 3.70 -5.73 15.48
C GLY A 319 3.74 -7.09 14.76
N ILE A 320 2.60 -7.65 14.34
CA ILE A 320 2.55 -8.99 13.75
C ILE A 320 2.67 -8.89 12.24
N VAL A 321 3.69 -9.54 11.67
CA VAL A 321 3.86 -9.69 10.22
C VAL A 321 3.35 -11.07 9.80
N SER A 322 2.30 -11.10 8.99
CA SER A 322 1.69 -12.31 8.46
C SER A 322 2.23 -12.61 7.07
N ILE A 323 2.88 -13.76 6.91
CA ILE A 323 3.44 -14.22 5.63
C ILE A 323 3.06 -15.68 5.38
N PHE A 324 3.14 -16.10 4.13
CA PHE A 324 3.07 -17.50 3.76
C PHE A 324 4.49 -18.01 3.53
N PHE A 325 4.81 -19.26 3.85
CA PHE A 325 6.12 -19.80 3.57
C PHE A 325 6.00 -21.30 3.41
N ARG A 326 6.42 -21.81 2.24
CA ARG A 326 6.39 -23.25 1.92
C ARG A 326 5.04 -23.92 2.21
N GLY A 327 3.95 -23.26 1.80
CA GLY A 327 2.59 -23.79 1.98
C GLY A 327 1.94 -23.48 3.32
N ARG A 328 2.62 -22.72 4.21
CA ARG A 328 2.19 -22.49 5.59
C ARG A 328 2.01 -21.01 5.90
N ARG A 329 0.97 -20.66 6.67
CA ARG A 329 0.89 -19.33 7.29
C ARG A 329 1.87 -19.25 8.46
N ILE A 330 2.72 -18.23 8.45
CA ILE A 330 3.67 -17.91 9.52
C ILE A 330 3.41 -16.49 10.01
N TYR A 331 3.37 -16.35 11.32
CA TYR A 331 3.28 -15.06 12.01
C TYR A 331 4.62 -14.74 12.67
N LEU A 332 5.28 -13.67 12.25
CA LEU A 332 6.34 -13.06 13.05
C LEU A 332 5.67 -12.11 14.03
N ALA A 333 5.71 -12.42 15.32
CA ALA A 333 4.91 -11.72 16.33
C ALA A 333 5.76 -11.27 17.53
N PRO A 334 5.41 -10.17 18.22
CA PRO A 334 6.07 -9.80 19.45
C PRO A 334 5.95 -10.88 20.52
N GLY A 335 7.07 -11.18 21.19
CA GLY A 335 7.11 -12.05 22.37
C GLY A 335 6.85 -11.29 23.66
N GLY A 336 6.27 -11.98 24.66
CA GLY A 336 5.96 -11.39 25.97
C GLY A 336 4.75 -10.43 26.01
N SER A 337 4.11 -10.19 24.86
CA SER A 337 2.86 -9.43 24.73
C SER A 337 1.98 -10.05 23.64
N ARG A 338 0.66 -9.80 23.68
CA ARG A 338 -0.28 -10.26 22.65
C ARG A 338 -0.47 -9.16 21.60
N GLY A 339 0.54 -8.99 20.75
CA GLY A 339 0.66 -7.84 19.87
C GLY A 339 0.95 -6.55 20.64
N TRP A 340 1.30 -5.51 19.90
CA TRP A 340 1.49 -4.16 20.43
C TRP A 340 0.26 -3.30 20.20
N ASN A 341 0.01 -2.36 21.12
CA ASN A 341 -0.93 -1.29 20.83
C ASN A 341 -0.37 -0.40 19.72
N ASN A 342 -1.22 0.13 18.86
CA ASN A 342 -0.80 0.84 17.63
C ASN A 342 0.11 2.06 17.88
N ASN A 343 0.16 2.60 19.10
CA ASN A 343 1.00 3.75 19.49
C ASN A 343 2.24 3.36 20.33
N GLU A 344 2.43 2.07 20.61
CA GLU A 344 3.46 1.56 21.52
C GLU A 344 4.59 0.82 20.78
N TYR A 345 4.72 1.06 19.47
CA TYR A 345 5.83 0.50 18.71
C TYR A 345 7.18 0.98 19.28
N PRO A 346 8.15 0.07 19.44
CA PRO A 346 9.49 0.45 19.87
C PRO A 346 10.15 1.38 18.83
N ASP A 347 11.10 2.20 19.25
CA ASP A 347 11.85 3.08 18.34
C ASP A 347 12.94 2.29 17.58
N TRP A 348 12.49 1.32 16.78
CA TRP A 348 13.33 0.52 15.89
C TRP A 348 13.46 1.20 14.53
N LYS A 349 14.69 1.26 14.03
CA LYS A 349 15.06 2.04 12.83
C LYS A 349 15.47 1.17 11.67
#